data_AF-A0A937VI10-F1
#
_entry.id   AF-A0A937VI10-F1
#
_cell.length_a   1.000
_cell.length_b   1.000
_cell.length_c   1.000
_cell.angle_alpha   90.00
_cell.angle_beta   90.00
_cell.angle_gamma   90.00
#
_symmetry.space_group_name_H-M   'P 1'
#
loop_
_entity.id
_entity.type
_entity.pdbx_description
1 polymer ?
#
loop_
_entity_poly.entity_id
_entity_poly.type
_entity_poly.pdbx_seq_one_letter_code
_entity_poly.pdbx_strand_id
1 'polypeptide(L)'
;AGLFGAISSLSASLGPTLGGLLIRAGQDLSFDGWRLIFYFNLPVGVLALVFAAVVVPRRIHAGPVRMDWPGVAFLSFGLFCLTYGLMEGNSWGWLSPPVLALFAGAVFGIGLFVWWELRARLPLFDLRLFRRRPFAGAAIAMTTVDIAMMGTAFMLVIFLVALGDYTELRAALAITFVPAAGLVIAPFAGRLIDRFGPRWLGILGSLVTGAGLVALAYMERDPAFADVMWRTLLVGAGLGITIPALTAAGMTALPLGDKGVGSGLLNTARQLGFLLGVAILVAVFSATVHTAVIDSISRAEVLIDRQTGLSDEWRSYLDLAMEEARDIDATAGIGEIRRLVHPVEGVPVPPVGSQDALALAALATQLEDVFLKEVAEAFWWPFMTAAIAALLSALPCVLLQRRLHDSTRALVAPASGTA
;
A
#
# COMPACT_ATOMS: atom_id res chain seq x y z
N ALA A 1 -5.68 15.20 -18.55
CA ALA A 1 -5.53 13.90 -17.85
C ALA A 1 -4.09 13.39 -17.93
N GLY A 2 -3.54 13.14 -19.14
CA GLY A 2 -2.18 12.62 -19.31
C GLY A 2 -1.07 13.46 -18.65
N LEU A 3 -1.03 14.78 -18.86
CA LEU A 3 -0.02 15.66 -18.22
C LEU A 3 -0.14 15.68 -16.70
N PHE A 4 -1.36 15.75 -16.16
CA PHE A 4 -1.61 15.72 -14.72
C PHE A 4 -1.16 14.38 -14.12
N GLY A 5 -1.54 13.25 -14.73
CA GLY A 5 -1.10 11.92 -14.31
C GLY A 5 0.42 11.72 -14.40
N ALA A 6 1.06 12.31 -15.42
CA ALA A 6 2.51 12.33 -15.54
C ALA A 6 3.16 13.15 -14.40
N ILE A 7 2.68 14.35 -14.12
CA ILE A 7 3.19 15.16 -13.00
C ILE A 7 2.99 14.41 -11.67
N SER A 8 1.80 13.84 -11.42
CA SER A 8 1.52 13.05 -10.22
C SER A 8 2.43 11.82 -10.09
N SER A 9 2.72 11.13 -11.20
CA SER A 9 3.62 9.97 -11.21
C SER A 9 5.07 10.38 -11.01
N LEU A 10 5.49 11.53 -11.56
CA LEU A 10 6.82 12.09 -11.31
C LEU A 10 6.99 12.47 -9.84
N SER A 11 6.01 13.14 -9.23
CA SER A 11 6.01 13.44 -7.79
C SER A 11 6.05 12.17 -6.95
N ALA A 12 5.25 11.15 -7.29
CA ALA A 12 5.26 9.86 -6.60
C ALA A 12 6.59 9.10 -6.76
N SER A 13 7.28 9.26 -7.89
CA SER A 13 8.60 8.67 -8.14
C SER A 13 9.69 9.35 -7.34
N LEU A 14 9.69 10.69 -7.33
CA LEU A 14 10.71 11.44 -6.60
C LEU A 14 10.52 11.35 -5.09
N GLY A 15 9.29 11.08 -4.60
CA GLY A 15 8.95 11.02 -3.18
C GLY A 15 9.87 10.12 -2.34
N PRO A 16 9.92 8.79 -2.59
CA PRO A 16 10.78 7.89 -1.82
C PRO A 16 12.26 8.26 -1.88
N THR A 17 12.78 8.60 -3.06
CA THR A 17 14.19 8.96 -3.25
C THR A 17 14.54 10.25 -2.50
N LEU A 18 13.73 11.30 -2.62
CA LEU A 18 13.91 12.55 -1.87
C LEU A 18 13.77 12.33 -0.37
N GLY A 19 12.80 11.51 0.05
CA GLY A 19 12.62 11.13 1.45
C GLY A 19 13.87 10.47 2.03
N GLY A 20 14.43 9.48 1.34
CA GLY A 20 15.67 8.82 1.76
C GLY A 20 16.88 9.77 1.80
N LEU A 21 17.00 10.68 0.83
CA LEU A 21 18.05 11.71 0.83
C LEU A 21 17.90 12.70 1.99
N LEU A 22 16.67 13.09 2.33
CA LEU A 22 16.39 14.00 3.45
C LEU A 22 16.69 13.35 4.80
N ILE A 23 16.35 12.06 4.98
CA ILE A 23 16.71 11.30 6.18
C ILE A 23 18.22 11.29 6.37
N ARG A 24 18.96 10.92 5.32
CA ARG A 24 20.43 10.91 5.33
C ARG A 24 21.01 12.29 5.61
N ALA A 25 20.53 13.32 4.91
CA ALA A 25 21.01 14.68 5.12
C ALA A 25 20.77 15.14 6.56
N GLY A 26 19.65 14.77 7.19
CA GLY A 26 19.40 15.12 8.57
C GLY A 26 20.28 14.37 9.57
N GLN A 27 20.55 13.09 9.33
CA GLN A 27 21.52 12.31 10.10
C GLN A 27 22.93 12.94 10.03
N ASP A 28 23.36 13.36 8.83
CA ASP A 28 24.65 14.03 8.62
C ASP A 28 24.73 15.39 9.34
N LEU A 29 23.59 16.04 9.61
CA LEU A 29 23.49 17.31 10.35
C LEU A 29 23.24 17.15 11.87
N SER A 30 23.38 15.94 12.43
CA SER A 30 23.06 15.63 13.84
C SER A 30 21.61 15.99 14.23
N PHE A 31 20.71 15.98 13.25
CA PHE A 31 19.29 16.25 13.42
C PHE A 31 18.51 14.93 13.33
N ASP A 32 17.33 14.87 13.94
CA ASP A 32 16.40 13.78 13.69
C ASP A 32 15.97 13.80 12.20
N GLY A 33 16.66 13.06 11.35
CA GLY A 33 16.57 13.26 9.90
C GLY A 33 15.19 13.02 9.30
N TRP A 34 14.33 12.28 9.98
CA TRP A 34 12.93 12.13 9.61
C TRP A 34 12.14 13.46 9.67
N ARG A 35 12.49 14.39 10.58
CA ARG A 35 11.79 15.69 10.73
C ARG A 35 11.99 16.58 9.50
N LEU A 36 13.12 16.44 8.80
CA LEU A 36 13.39 17.20 7.58
C LEU A 36 12.41 16.89 6.45
N ILE A 37 11.82 15.68 6.42
CA ILE A 37 10.76 15.34 5.46
C ILE A 37 9.57 16.30 5.65
N PHE A 38 9.21 16.62 6.89
CA PHE A 38 8.12 17.56 7.19
C PHE A 38 8.51 19.01 6.90
N TYR A 39 9.72 19.43 7.29
CA TYR A 39 10.18 20.79 7.03
C TYR A 39 10.34 21.09 5.55
N PHE A 40 10.76 20.13 4.73
CA PHE A 40 10.89 20.29 3.29
C PHE A 40 9.54 20.60 2.61
N ASN A 41 8.43 20.10 3.15
CA ASN A 41 7.10 20.38 2.61
C ASN A 41 6.65 21.83 2.82
N LEU A 42 7.14 22.52 3.88
CA LEU A 42 6.77 23.91 4.17
C LEU A 42 7.15 24.90 3.04
N PRO A 43 8.42 25.01 2.60
CA PRO A 43 8.78 25.94 1.54
C PRO A 43 8.13 25.58 0.21
N VAL A 44 7.99 24.28 -0.11
CA VAL A 44 7.30 23.82 -1.32
C VAL A 44 5.82 24.21 -1.29
N GLY A 45 5.14 24.05 -0.15
CA GLY A 45 3.76 24.45 0.05
C GLY A 45 3.56 25.97 -0.07
N VAL A 46 4.46 26.76 0.51
CA VAL A 46 4.44 28.23 0.37
C VAL A 46 4.61 28.64 -1.09
N LEU A 47 5.59 28.07 -1.80
CA LEU A 47 5.81 28.33 -3.23
C LEU A 47 4.58 27.96 -4.06
N ALA A 48 3.95 26.82 -3.79
CA ALA A 48 2.74 26.39 -4.48
C ALA A 48 1.56 27.35 -4.23
N LEU A 49 1.38 27.83 -2.99
CA LEU A 49 0.35 28.82 -2.65
C LEU A 49 0.58 30.17 -3.36
N VAL A 50 1.84 30.63 -3.39
CA VAL A 50 2.22 31.86 -4.09
C VAL A 50 1.97 31.72 -5.60
N PHE A 51 2.41 30.62 -6.21
CA PHE A 51 2.15 30.35 -7.62
C PHE A 51 0.65 30.27 -7.93
N ALA A 52 -0.13 29.58 -7.09
CA ALA A 52 -1.57 29.49 -7.27
C ALA A 52 -2.24 30.87 -7.19
N ALA A 53 -1.84 31.72 -6.24
CA ALA A 53 -2.37 33.06 -6.07
C ALA A 53 -2.07 33.98 -7.28
N VAL A 54 -0.93 33.79 -7.94
CA VAL A 54 -0.50 34.60 -9.11
C VAL A 54 -1.07 34.08 -10.43
N VAL A 55 -1.08 32.75 -10.63
CA VAL A 55 -1.37 32.12 -11.92
C VAL A 55 -2.84 31.75 -12.10
N VAL A 56 -3.54 31.34 -11.03
CA VAL A 56 -4.93 30.88 -11.14
C VAL A 56 -5.84 32.10 -11.31
N PRO A 57 -6.54 32.26 -12.45
CA PRO A 57 -7.47 33.37 -12.63
C PRO A 57 -8.57 33.29 -11.58
N ARG A 58 -8.94 34.42 -10.95
CA ARG A 58 -10.11 34.50 -10.07
C ARG A 58 -11.38 34.21 -10.88
N ARG A 59 -11.77 32.94 -11.00
CA ARG A 59 -13.07 32.56 -11.55
C ARG A 59 -14.11 32.66 -10.44
N ILE A 60 -14.81 33.79 -10.40
CA ILE A 60 -16.00 33.96 -9.57
C ILE A 60 -17.07 33.05 -10.18
N HIS A 61 -17.32 31.89 -9.58
CA HIS A 61 -18.53 31.14 -9.89
C HIS A 61 -19.71 31.95 -9.34
N ALA A 62 -20.56 32.43 -10.23
CA ALA A 62 -21.76 33.18 -9.89
C ALA A 62 -22.84 32.22 -9.36
N GLY A 63 -22.78 31.90 -8.07
CA GLY A 63 -23.83 31.15 -7.38
C GLY A 63 -23.44 30.83 -5.93
N PRO A 64 -24.39 30.79 -4.98
CA PRO A 64 -24.11 30.37 -3.61
C PRO A 64 -23.81 28.87 -3.58
N VAL A 65 -22.53 28.50 -3.62
CA VAL A 65 -22.08 27.14 -3.30
C VAL A 65 -22.20 26.96 -1.79
N ARG A 66 -23.29 26.34 -1.33
CA ARG A 66 -23.46 25.97 0.08
C ARG A 66 -22.82 24.60 0.30
N MET A 67 -21.83 24.54 1.19
CA MET A 67 -21.14 23.31 1.58
C MET A 67 -22.06 22.47 2.48
N ASP A 68 -22.17 21.17 2.21
CA ASP A 68 -22.92 20.23 3.06
C ASP A 68 -22.09 19.81 4.28
N TRP A 69 -22.03 20.70 5.28
CA TRP A 69 -21.27 20.47 6.51
C TRP A 69 -21.71 19.23 7.29
N PRO A 70 -23.03 18.93 7.46
CA PRO A 70 -23.45 17.70 8.10
C PRO A 70 -23.00 16.45 7.35
N GLY A 71 -23.15 16.42 6.01
CA GLY A 71 -22.67 15.32 5.18
C GLY A 71 -21.16 15.10 5.34
N VAL A 72 -20.38 16.18 5.29
CA VAL A 72 -18.92 16.14 5.54
C VAL A 72 -18.61 15.57 6.92
N ALA A 73 -19.33 16.01 7.97
CA ALA A 73 -19.08 15.55 9.34
C ALA A 73 -19.37 14.05 9.50
N PHE A 74 -20.51 13.57 9.00
CA PHE A 74 -20.87 12.15 9.09
C PHE A 74 -19.93 11.26 8.30
N LEU A 75 -19.56 11.66 7.08
CA LEU A 75 -18.61 10.92 6.26
C LEU A 75 -17.21 10.92 6.91
N SER A 76 -16.74 12.07 7.40
CA SER A 76 -15.41 12.17 8.04
C SER A 76 -15.35 11.33 9.31
N PHE A 77 -16.38 11.36 10.15
CA PHE A 77 -16.47 10.52 11.34
C PHE A 77 -16.50 9.03 10.99
N GLY A 78 -17.37 8.64 10.05
CA GLY A 78 -17.49 7.25 9.62
C GLY A 78 -16.19 6.70 9.02
N LEU A 79 -15.55 7.49 8.15
CA LEU A 79 -14.25 7.15 7.58
C LEU A 79 -13.16 7.11 8.65
N PHE A 80 -13.08 8.09 9.56
CA PHE A 80 -12.10 8.08 10.66
C PHE A 80 -12.21 6.80 11.49
N CYS A 81 -13.42 6.46 11.95
CA CYS A 81 -13.65 5.24 12.73
C CYS A 81 -13.28 3.98 11.94
N LEU A 82 -13.66 3.91 10.66
CA LEU A 82 -13.30 2.79 9.79
C LEU A 82 -11.78 2.68 9.66
N THR A 83 -11.13 3.81 9.38
CA THR A 83 -9.71 3.82 9.09
C THR A 83 -8.87 3.51 10.31
N TYR A 84 -9.25 4.09 11.44
CA TYR A 84 -8.54 3.90 12.70
C TYR A 84 -8.73 2.49 13.25
N GLY A 85 -9.95 1.93 13.15
CA GLY A 85 -10.21 0.54 13.52
C GLY A 85 -9.44 -0.47 12.68
N LEU A 86 -9.27 -0.21 11.38
CA LEU A 86 -8.45 -1.05 10.50
C LEU A 86 -6.95 -0.97 10.81
N MET A 87 -6.45 0.19 11.22
CA MET A 87 -5.03 0.38 11.57
C MET A 87 -4.69 -0.28 12.92
N GLU A 88 -5.49 -0.03 13.94
CA GLU A 88 -5.25 -0.58 15.29
C GLU A 88 -5.74 -2.02 15.44
N GLY A 89 -6.47 -2.57 14.46
CA GLY A 89 -7.02 -3.93 14.52
C GLY A 89 -5.96 -5.02 14.75
N ASN A 90 -4.78 -4.87 14.15
CA ASN A 90 -3.67 -5.81 14.35
C ASN A 90 -2.98 -5.65 15.72
N SER A 91 -2.97 -4.43 16.28
CA SER A 91 -2.32 -4.11 17.55
C SER A 91 -3.22 -4.42 18.75
N TRP A 92 -4.46 -3.91 18.75
CA TRP A 92 -5.41 -4.07 19.84
C TRP A 92 -6.23 -5.37 19.75
N GLY A 93 -6.15 -6.07 18.62
CA GLY A 93 -6.93 -7.25 18.32
C GLY A 93 -8.30 -6.91 17.70
N TRP A 94 -8.64 -7.63 16.64
CA TRP A 94 -9.83 -7.40 15.81
C TRP A 94 -11.17 -7.51 16.54
N LEU A 95 -11.22 -8.29 17.63
CA LEU A 95 -12.42 -8.50 18.45
C LEU A 95 -12.40 -7.70 19.77
N SER A 96 -11.43 -6.82 19.96
CA SER A 96 -11.36 -6.01 21.17
C SER A 96 -12.52 -5.00 21.22
N PRO A 97 -13.04 -4.66 22.43
CA PRO A 97 -14.11 -3.67 22.56
C PRO A 97 -13.84 -2.33 21.88
N PRO A 98 -12.62 -1.75 21.92
CA PRO A 98 -12.32 -0.51 21.21
C PRO A 98 -12.44 -0.63 19.68
N VAL A 99 -11.91 -1.70 19.09
CA VAL A 99 -11.97 -1.93 17.63
C VAL A 99 -13.41 -2.17 17.17
N LEU A 100 -14.19 -2.96 17.92
CA LEU A 100 -15.61 -3.17 17.64
C LEU A 100 -16.43 -1.87 17.77
N ALA A 101 -16.12 -1.01 18.75
CA ALA A 101 -16.75 0.30 18.89
C ALA A 101 -16.43 1.22 17.70
N LEU A 102 -15.19 1.18 17.18
CA LEU A 102 -14.80 1.90 15.97
C LEU A 102 -15.56 1.38 14.74
N PHE A 103 -15.68 0.07 14.55
CA PHE A 103 -16.47 -0.46 13.43
C PHE A 103 -17.97 -0.14 13.56
N ALA A 104 -18.53 -0.19 14.77
CA ALA A 104 -19.90 0.28 15.01
C ALA A 104 -20.05 1.78 14.68
N GLY A 105 -19.08 2.61 15.10
CA GLY A 105 -19.02 4.03 14.77
C GLY A 105 -18.90 4.30 13.27
N ALA A 106 -18.14 3.48 12.53
CA ALA A 106 -18.02 3.54 11.09
C ALA A 106 -19.36 3.25 10.39
N VAL A 107 -20.02 2.14 10.77
CA VAL A 107 -21.34 1.76 10.25
C VAL A 107 -22.37 2.85 10.55
N PHE A 108 -22.36 3.39 11.76
CA PHE A 108 -23.25 4.46 12.17
C PHE A 108 -23.00 5.76 11.38
N GLY A 109 -21.74 6.22 11.30
CA GLY A 109 -21.36 7.45 10.61
C GLY A 109 -21.64 7.40 9.11
N ILE A 110 -21.24 6.31 8.44
CA ILE A 110 -21.50 6.10 7.01
C ILE A 110 -23.01 5.92 6.77
N GLY A 111 -23.72 5.19 7.63
CA GLY A 111 -25.17 5.03 7.54
C GLY A 111 -25.92 6.36 7.66
N LEU A 112 -25.50 7.21 8.60
CA LEU A 112 -26.09 8.54 8.82
C LEU A 112 -25.76 9.49 7.66
N PHE A 113 -24.54 9.41 7.12
CA PHE A 113 -24.16 10.10 5.88
C PHE A 113 -25.08 9.71 4.72
N VAL A 114 -25.25 8.41 4.45
CA VAL A 114 -26.13 7.93 3.37
C VAL A 114 -27.57 8.40 3.60
N TRP A 115 -28.08 8.28 4.82
CA TRP A 115 -29.42 8.75 5.18
C TRP A 115 -29.60 10.26 4.97
N TRP A 116 -28.59 11.05 5.33
CA TRP A 116 -28.58 12.51 5.17
C TRP A 116 -28.54 12.91 3.71
N GLU A 117 -27.61 12.35 2.93
CA GLU A 117 -27.44 12.61 1.49
C GLU A 117 -28.71 12.31 0.69
N LEU A 118 -29.46 11.28 1.05
CA LEU A 118 -30.73 10.96 0.40
C LEU A 118 -31.84 11.99 0.66
N ARG A 119 -31.69 12.86 1.67
CA ARG A 119 -32.68 13.86 2.10
C ARG A 119 -32.22 15.30 1.92
N ALA A 120 -30.91 15.53 1.80
CA ALA A 120 -30.31 16.85 1.69
C ALA A 120 -30.79 17.57 0.41
N ARG A 121 -31.00 18.88 0.51
CA ARG A 121 -31.40 19.72 -0.64
C ARG A 121 -30.24 19.99 -1.60
N LEU A 122 -29.03 20.04 -1.06
CA LEU A 122 -27.76 20.19 -1.78
C LEU A 122 -26.81 19.12 -1.23
N PRO A 123 -26.99 17.85 -1.65
CA PRO A 123 -26.15 16.74 -1.21
C PRO A 123 -24.67 16.99 -1.52
N LEU A 124 -23.77 16.56 -0.64
CA LEU A 124 -22.33 16.52 -0.93
C LEU A 124 -22.06 15.58 -2.12
N PHE A 125 -22.83 14.48 -2.20
CA PHE A 125 -22.70 13.45 -3.22
C PHE A 125 -24.06 13.01 -3.75
N ASP A 126 -24.29 13.14 -5.06
CA ASP A 126 -25.39 12.42 -5.67
C ASP A 126 -25.09 10.91 -5.69
N LEU A 127 -25.59 10.18 -4.69
CA LEU A 127 -25.42 8.72 -4.57
C LEU A 127 -25.96 7.96 -5.80
N ARG A 128 -26.79 8.58 -6.64
CA ARG A 128 -27.26 8.00 -7.91
C ARG A 128 -26.12 7.82 -8.91
N LEU A 129 -24.98 8.49 -8.73
CA LEU A 129 -23.78 8.28 -9.56
C LEU A 129 -23.27 6.84 -9.46
N PHE A 130 -23.38 6.18 -8.30
CA PHE A 130 -23.05 4.76 -8.14
C PHE A 130 -24.02 3.82 -8.87
N ARG A 131 -25.23 4.28 -9.25
CA ARG A 131 -26.11 3.48 -10.12
C ARG A 131 -25.55 3.38 -11.54
N ARG A 132 -24.63 4.26 -11.95
CA ARG A 132 -23.94 4.16 -13.23
C ARG A 132 -22.88 3.06 -13.13
N ARG A 133 -23.18 1.90 -13.72
CA ARG A 133 -22.30 0.71 -13.74
C ARG A 133 -20.83 1.03 -14.06
N PRO A 134 -20.49 1.90 -15.04
CA PRO A 134 -19.08 2.19 -15.33
C PRO A 134 -18.38 2.98 -14.22
N PHE A 135 -19.09 3.86 -13.50
CA PHE A 135 -18.53 4.61 -12.38
C PHE A 135 -18.32 3.71 -11.17
N ALA A 136 -19.32 2.91 -10.80
CA ALA A 136 -19.20 1.94 -9.72
C ALA A 136 -18.11 0.89 -10.01
N GLY A 137 -18.06 0.36 -11.23
CA GLY A 137 -17.01 -0.57 -11.66
C GLY A 137 -15.62 0.05 -11.58
N ALA A 138 -15.46 1.30 -12.02
CA ALA A 138 -14.20 2.02 -11.91
C ALA A 138 -13.80 2.25 -10.45
N ALA A 139 -14.73 2.66 -9.57
CA ALA A 139 -14.45 2.89 -8.16
C ALA A 139 -14.03 1.60 -7.44
N ILE A 140 -14.77 0.49 -7.66
CA ILE A 140 -14.44 -0.81 -7.07
C ILE A 140 -13.08 -1.30 -7.57
N ALA A 141 -12.85 -1.29 -8.89
CA ALA A 141 -11.55 -1.69 -9.46
C ALA A 141 -10.40 -0.82 -8.92
N MET A 142 -10.63 0.48 -8.73
CA MET A 142 -9.63 1.42 -8.21
C MET A 142 -9.26 1.03 -6.78
N THR A 143 -10.26 0.88 -5.90
CA THR A 143 -10.03 0.40 -4.53
C THR A 143 -9.29 -0.94 -4.51
N THR A 144 -9.69 -1.91 -5.32
CA THR A 144 -9.06 -3.25 -5.32
C THR A 144 -7.61 -3.22 -5.82
N VAL A 145 -7.28 -2.43 -6.85
CA VAL A 145 -5.89 -2.33 -7.31
C VAL A 145 -5.02 -1.53 -6.34
N ASP A 146 -5.59 -0.52 -5.66
CA ASP A 146 -4.86 0.27 -4.67
C ASP A 146 -4.59 -0.51 -3.37
N ILE A 147 -5.43 -1.50 -3.01
CA ILE A 147 -5.12 -2.51 -1.96
C ILE A 147 -3.79 -3.19 -2.27
N ALA A 148 -3.60 -3.61 -3.52
CA ALA A 148 -2.36 -4.25 -3.92
C ALA A 148 -1.17 -3.29 -3.90
N MET A 149 -1.36 -2.05 -4.34
CA MET A 149 -0.27 -1.07 -4.50
C MET A 149 0.40 -0.69 -3.17
N MET A 150 -0.36 -0.20 -2.18
CA MET A 150 0.25 0.36 -0.97
C MET A 150 0.76 -0.72 -0.02
N GLY A 151 0.00 -1.82 0.11
CA GLY A 151 0.45 -2.94 0.94
C GLY A 151 1.75 -3.55 0.40
N THR A 152 1.89 -3.68 -0.93
CA THR A 152 3.13 -4.15 -1.55
C THR A 152 4.27 -3.18 -1.32
N ALA A 153 4.06 -1.87 -1.50
CA ALA A 153 5.10 -0.89 -1.27
C ALA A 153 5.63 -0.98 0.17
N PHE A 154 4.72 -1.09 1.14
CA PHE A 154 5.07 -1.26 2.55
C PHE A 154 5.85 -2.56 2.80
N MET A 155 5.34 -3.71 2.33
CA MET A 155 6.03 -4.99 2.53
C MET A 155 7.36 -5.09 1.81
N LEU A 156 7.50 -4.48 0.64
CA LEU A 156 8.75 -4.46 -0.11
C LEU A 156 9.83 -3.64 0.60
N VAL A 157 9.50 -2.51 1.23
CA VAL A 157 10.46 -1.77 2.08
C VAL A 157 10.95 -2.68 3.20
N ILE A 158 10.01 -3.30 3.93
CA ILE A 158 10.34 -4.15 5.07
C ILE A 158 11.22 -5.31 4.62
N PHE A 159 10.86 -6.01 3.56
CA PHE A 159 11.66 -7.12 3.04
C PHE A 159 13.10 -6.69 2.70
N LEU A 160 13.27 -5.62 1.93
CA LEU A 160 14.59 -5.19 1.48
C LEU A 160 15.50 -4.72 2.62
N VAL A 161 14.94 -4.02 3.62
CA VAL A 161 15.72 -3.46 4.73
C VAL A 161 15.94 -4.47 5.87
N ALA A 162 14.93 -5.30 6.16
CA ALA A 162 14.99 -6.27 7.25
C ALA A 162 15.75 -7.56 6.86
N LEU A 163 15.56 -8.04 5.61
CA LEU A 163 16.11 -9.33 5.14
C LEU A 163 17.18 -9.18 4.06
N GLY A 164 17.06 -8.17 3.18
CA GLY A 164 17.92 -8.01 2.02
C GLY A 164 19.19 -7.20 2.25
N ASP A 165 19.49 -6.78 3.48
CA ASP A 165 20.64 -5.91 3.83
C ASP A 165 20.70 -4.58 3.04
N TYR A 166 19.56 -4.09 2.51
CA TYR A 166 19.53 -2.81 1.83
C TYR A 166 19.55 -1.67 2.86
N THR A 167 20.32 -0.63 2.55
CA THR A 167 20.14 0.66 3.21
C THR A 167 18.78 1.25 2.85
N GLU A 168 18.21 2.08 3.72
CA GLU A 168 16.92 2.75 3.49
C GLU A 168 16.88 3.49 2.14
N LEU A 169 17.98 4.15 1.78
CA LEU A 169 18.13 4.83 0.49
C LEU A 169 18.09 3.86 -0.69
N ARG A 170 18.76 2.71 -0.59
CA ARG A 170 18.79 1.69 -1.64
C ARG A 170 17.41 1.06 -1.84
N ALA A 171 16.69 0.79 -0.75
CA ALA A 171 15.31 0.29 -0.81
C ALA A 171 14.35 1.34 -1.42
N ALA A 172 14.47 2.61 -1.02
CA ALA A 172 13.67 3.70 -1.57
C ALA A 172 13.90 3.92 -3.08
N LEU A 173 15.16 3.80 -3.54
CA LEU A 173 15.51 3.83 -4.96
C LEU A 173 14.89 2.65 -5.73
N ALA A 174 14.89 1.45 -5.16
CA ALA A 174 14.29 0.29 -5.79
C ALA A 174 12.77 0.45 -5.98
N ILE A 175 12.07 1.04 -5.01
CA ILE A 175 10.61 1.26 -5.07
C ILE A 175 10.23 2.38 -6.05
N THR A 176 11.13 3.35 -6.25
CA THR A 176 10.93 4.47 -7.18
C THR A 176 10.64 4.01 -8.62
N PHE A 177 11.08 2.81 -9.00
CA PHE A 177 10.81 2.25 -10.32
C PHE A 177 9.32 1.95 -10.58
N VAL A 178 8.50 1.72 -9.55
CA VAL A 178 7.05 1.51 -9.70
C VAL A 178 6.39 2.77 -10.31
N PRO A 179 6.41 3.95 -9.67
CA PRO A 179 5.84 5.15 -10.26
C PRO A 179 6.63 5.64 -11.50
N ALA A 180 7.92 5.33 -11.64
CA ALA A 180 8.69 5.71 -12.83
C ALA A 180 8.22 4.96 -14.09
N ALA A 181 7.97 3.65 -13.99
CA ALA A 181 7.34 2.91 -15.08
C ALA A 181 5.93 3.44 -15.36
N GLY A 182 5.14 3.73 -14.32
CA GLY A 182 3.82 4.33 -14.45
C GLY A 182 3.85 5.67 -15.21
N LEU A 183 4.82 6.53 -14.91
CA LEU A 183 5.05 7.81 -15.58
C LEU A 183 5.30 7.64 -17.08
N VAL A 184 6.13 6.66 -17.46
CA VAL A 184 6.46 6.41 -18.87
C VAL A 184 5.26 5.79 -19.60
N ILE A 185 4.56 4.83 -18.98
CA ILE A 185 3.49 4.05 -19.63
C ILE A 185 2.15 4.80 -19.71
N ALA A 186 1.81 5.63 -18.71
CA ALA A 186 0.50 6.27 -18.62
C ALA A 186 0.09 7.13 -19.83
N PRO A 187 0.98 7.94 -20.46
CA PRO A 187 0.62 8.67 -21.68
C PRO A 187 0.28 7.76 -22.86
N PHE A 188 0.99 6.64 -23.01
CA PHE A 188 0.70 5.65 -24.05
C PHE A 188 -0.61 4.93 -23.78
N ALA A 189 -0.83 4.53 -22.52
CA ALA A 189 -2.10 3.94 -22.09
C ALA A 189 -3.27 4.89 -22.39
N GLY A 190 -3.14 6.19 -22.11
CA GLY A 190 -4.13 7.23 -22.46
C GLY A 190 -4.53 7.20 -23.94
N ARG A 191 -3.56 7.22 -24.85
CA ARG A 191 -3.83 7.14 -26.31
C ARG A 191 -4.49 5.82 -26.70
N LEU A 192 -4.11 4.73 -26.04
CA LEU A 192 -4.64 3.40 -26.28
C LEU A 192 -6.09 3.28 -25.76
N ILE A 193 -6.43 3.94 -24.65
CA ILE A 193 -7.78 4.03 -24.09
C ILE A 193 -8.73 4.73 -25.07
N ASP A 194 -8.27 5.79 -25.74
CA ASP A 194 -9.09 6.47 -26.76
C ASP A 194 -9.42 5.55 -27.94
N ARG A 195 -8.52 4.60 -28.28
CA ARG A 195 -8.68 3.68 -29.42
C ARG A 195 -9.44 2.39 -29.07
N PHE A 196 -9.12 1.76 -27.94
CA PHE A 196 -9.63 0.42 -27.57
C PHE A 196 -10.64 0.44 -26.42
N GLY A 197 -10.83 1.61 -25.79
CA GLY A 197 -11.69 1.78 -24.63
C GLY A 197 -11.04 1.37 -23.30
N PRO A 198 -11.57 1.86 -22.17
CA PRO A 198 -10.96 1.67 -20.86
C PRO A 198 -11.11 0.25 -20.30
N ARG A 199 -12.15 -0.50 -20.70
CA ARG A 199 -12.42 -1.85 -20.15
C ARG A 199 -11.26 -2.82 -20.35
N TRP A 200 -10.77 -2.97 -21.59
CA TRP A 200 -9.74 -3.96 -21.90
C TRP A 200 -8.38 -3.57 -21.34
N LEU A 201 -8.09 -2.27 -21.30
CA LEU A 201 -6.85 -1.77 -20.72
C LEU A 201 -6.85 -1.85 -19.20
N GLY A 202 -7.99 -1.64 -18.55
CA GLY A 202 -8.13 -1.91 -17.11
C GLY A 202 -7.80 -3.37 -16.79
N ILE A 203 -8.41 -4.33 -17.51
CA ILE A 203 -8.13 -5.76 -17.34
C ILE A 203 -6.64 -6.07 -17.59
N LEU A 204 -6.09 -5.60 -18.72
CA LEU A 204 -4.69 -5.85 -19.07
C LEU A 204 -3.74 -5.30 -18.00
N GLY A 205 -3.95 -4.05 -17.57
CA GLY A 205 -3.15 -3.42 -16.54
C GLY A 205 -3.22 -4.19 -15.22
N SER A 206 -4.41 -4.60 -14.79
CA SER A 206 -4.62 -5.42 -13.59
C SER A 206 -3.87 -6.76 -13.66
N LEU A 207 -3.88 -7.42 -14.82
CA LEU A 207 -3.13 -8.66 -15.04
C LEU A 207 -1.61 -8.44 -15.01
N VAL A 208 -1.12 -7.37 -15.62
CA VAL A 208 0.30 -7.01 -15.62
C VAL A 208 0.76 -6.64 -14.20
N THR A 209 -0.03 -5.88 -13.45
CA THR A 209 0.23 -5.58 -12.03
C THR A 209 0.26 -6.88 -11.22
N GLY A 210 -0.73 -7.76 -11.38
CA GLY A 210 -0.77 -9.07 -10.72
C GLY A 210 0.47 -9.92 -11.04
N ALA A 211 0.91 -9.96 -12.30
CA ALA A 211 2.12 -10.68 -12.70
C ALA A 211 3.40 -10.11 -12.07
N GLY A 212 3.52 -8.78 -11.98
CA GLY A 212 4.62 -8.12 -11.27
C GLY A 212 4.65 -8.42 -9.77
N LEU A 213 3.47 -8.51 -9.14
CA LEU A 213 3.34 -8.87 -7.72
C LEU A 213 3.63 -10.35 -7.49
N VAL A 214 3.19 -11.24 -8.39
CA VAL A 214 3.60 -12.65 -8.39
C VAL A 214 5.10 -12.75 -8.51
N ALA A 215 5.72 -11.99 -9.41
CA ALA A 215 7.16 -11.95 -9.52
C ALA A 215 7.79 -11.52 -8.19
N LEU A 216 7.35 -10.44 -7.54
CA LEU A 216 7.89 -10.03 -6.23
C LEU A 216 7.78 -11.11 -5.15
N ALA A 217 6.74 -11.96 -5.16
CA ALA A 217 6.61 -13.04 -4.20
C ALA A 217 7.70 -14.13 -4.34
N TYR A 218 8.21 -14.35 -5.55
CA TYR A 218 9.31 -15.29 -5.83
C TYR A 218 10.67 -14.58 -5.84
N MET A 219 10.81 -13.49 -5.11
CA MET A 219 12.08 -12.79 -4.95
C MET A 219 12.96 -13.57 -3.98
N GLU A 220 14.26 -13.66 -4.31
CA GLU A 220 15.24 -14.30 -3.44
C GLU A 220 15.54 -13.44 -2.20
N ARG A 221 16.14 -14.05 -1.17
CA ARG A 221 16.45 -13.42 0.12
C ARG A 221 17.37 -12.20 0.00
N ASP A 222 18.47 -12.32 -0.75
CA ASP A 222 19.41 -11.23 -1.04
C ASP A 222 19.27 -10.86 -2.53
N PRO A 223 18.19 -10.14 -2.89
CA PRO A 223 17.93 -9.87 -4.28
C PRO A 223 18.96 -8.86 -4.79
N ALA A 224 19.57 -9.15 -5.94
CA ALA A 224 20.33 -8.15 -6.67
C ALA A 224 19.44 -6.94 -6.99
N PHE A 225 20.00 -5.73 -7.00
CA PHE A 225 19.21 -4.51 -7.26
C PHE A 225 18.49 -4.56 -8.60
N ALA A 226 19.12 -5.17 -9.62
CA ALA A 226 18.53 -5.38 -10.92
C ALA A 226 17.28 -6.30 -10.87
N ASP A 227 17.28 -7.30 -9.98
CA ASP A 227 16.15 -8.21 -9.80
C ASP A 227 14.93 -7.48 -9.22
N VAL A 228 15.13 -6.67 -8.18
CA VAL A 228 14.08 -5.82 -7.62
C VAL A 228 13.57 -4.80 -8.66
N MET A 229 14.49 -4.21 -9.44
CA MET A 229 14.19 -3.18 -10.43
C MET A 229 13.24 -3.69 -11.53
N TRP A 230 13.49 -4.85 -12.15
CA TRP A 230 12.61 -5.30 -13.23
C TRP A 230 11.21 -5.73 -12.71
N ARG A 231 11.14 -6.31 -11.51
CA ARG A 231 9.86 -6.69 -10.87
C ARG A 231 9.02 -5.47 -10.53
N THR A 232 9.63 -4.44 -9.95
CA THR A 232 8.96 -3.15 -9.64
C THR A 232 8.57 -2.37 -10.89
N LEU A 233 9.39 -2.38 -11.95
CA LEU A 233 9.03 -1.84 -13.26
C LEU A 233 7.78 -2.53 -13.84
N LEU A 234 7.66 -3.85 -13.69
CA LEU A 234 6.50 -4.61 -14.17
C LEU A 234 5.21 -4.23 -13.43
N VAL A 235 5.27 -4.12 -12.10
CA VAL A 235 4.16 -3.62 -11.27
C VAL A 235 3.76 -2.21 -11.71
N GLY A 236 4.74 -1.32 -11.85
CA GLY A 236 4.54 0.07 -12.27
C GLY A 236 3.96 0.23 -13.66
N ALA A 237 4.39 -0.61 -14.61
CA ALA A 237 3.82 -0.64 -15.96
C ALA A 237 2.34 -1.02 -15.93
N GLY A 238 1.96 -2.05 -15.16
CA GLY A 238 0.56 -2.43 -14.97
C GLY A 238 -0.28 -1.31 -14.37
N LEU A 239 0.21 -0.67 -13.29
CA LEU A 239 -0.48 0.46 -12.65
C LEU A 239 -0.60 1.67 -13.59
N GLY A 240 0.43 1.92 -14.40
CA GLY A 240 0.43 2.95 -15.45
C GLY A 240 -0.61 2.73 -16.54
N ILE A 241 -1.09 1.51 -16.74
CA ILE A 241 -2.20 1.18 -17.64
C ILE A 241 -3.54 1.28 -16.89
N THR A 242 -3.62 0.65 -15.71
CA THR A 242 -4.87 0.52 -14.94
C THR A 242 -5.41 1.87 -14.48
N ILE A 243 -4.59 2.68 -13.79
CA ILE A 243 -5.07 3.91 -13.15
C ILE A 243 -5.67 4.90 -14.17
N PRO A 244 -5.01 5.18 -15.32
CA PRO A 244 -5.62 6.02 -16.35
C PRO A 244 -6.90 5.43 -16.93
N ALA A 245 -6.98 4.11 -17.12
CA ALA A 245 -8.17 3.44 -17.66
C ALA A 245 -9.38 3.57 -16.72
N LEU A 246 -9.18 3.31 -15.43
CA LEU A 246 -10.20 3.45 -14.41
C LEU A 246 -10.64 4.91 -14.24
N THR A 247 -9.68 5.83 -14.20
CA THR A 247 -9.98 7.28 -14.12
C THR A 247 -10.78 7.74 -15.33
N ALA A 248 -10.39 7.35 -16.54
CA ALA A 248 -11.12 7.68 -17.76
C ALA A 248 -12.54 7.11 -17.75
N ALA A 249 -12.71 5.83 -17.37
CA ALA A 249 -14.02 5.20 -17.31
C ALA A 249 -14.96 5.86 -16.28
N GLY A 250 -14.44 6.17 -15.09
CA GLY A 250 -15.20 6.85 -14.05
C GLY A 250 -15.60 8.26 -14.49
N MET A 251 -14.66 9.05 -14.99
CA MET A 251 -14.90 10.45 -15.33
C MET A 251 -15.74 10.65 -16.61
N THR A 252 -15.67 9.73 -17.57
CA THR A 252 -16.53 9.78 -18.77
C THR A 252 -17.95 9.31 -18.50
N ALA A 253 -18.18 8.55 -17.43
CA ALA A 253 -19.52 8.14 -17.01
C ALA A 253 -20.33 9.28 -16.37
N LEU A 254 -19.72 10.41 -16.03
CA LEU A 254 -20.32 11.49 -15.26
C LEU A 254 -20.68 12.72 -16.12
N PRO A 255 -21.81 13.39 -15.84
CA PRO A 255 -22.11 14.72 -16.40
C PRO A 255 -21.02 15.74 -16.07
N LEU A 256 -20.85 16.78 -16.90
CA LEU A 256 -19.81 17.79 -16.74
C LEU A 256 -19.83 18.49 -15.36
N GLY A 257 -21.02 18.74 -14.81
CA GLY A 257 -21.19 19.36 -13.48
C GLY A 257 -20.71 18.48 -12.32
N ASP A 258 -20.75 17.15 -12.47
CA ASP A 258 -20.50 16.20 -11.37
C ASP A 258 -19.08 15.65 -11.39
N LYS A 259 -18.27 15.99 -12.42
CA LYS A 259 -16.90 15.50 -12.58
C LYS A 259 -16.00 15.87 -11.39
N GLY A 260 -16.20 17.04 -10.78
CA GLY A 260 -15.45 17.43 -9.58
C GLY A 260 -15.70 16.50 -8.41
N VAL A 261 -16.99 16.26 -8.09
CA VAL A 261 -17.42 15.35 -7.02
C VAL A 261 -16.98 13.91 -7.31
N GLY A 262 -17.15 13.44 -8.55
CA GLY A 262 -16.73 12.10 -8.97
C GLY A 262 -15.24 11.85 -8.87
N SER A 263 -14.41 12.84 -9.19
CA SER A 263 -12.95 12.75 -9.00
C SER A 263 -12.59 12.67 -7.52
N GLY A 264 -13.29 13.43 -6.66
CA GLY A 264 -13.10 13.34 -5.21
C GLY A 264 -13.44 11.95 -4.68
N LEU A 265 -14.55 11.37 -5.14
CA LEU A 265 -15.00 10.04 -4.74
C LEU A 265 -14.07 8.92 -5.21
N LEU A 266 -13.55 8.99 -6.45
CA LEU A 266 -12.52 8.07 -6.93
C LEU A 266 -11.24 8.17 -6.08
N ASN A 267 -10.86 9.38 -5.67
CA ASN A 267 -9.72 9.58 -4.79
C ASN A 267 -9.96 9.02 -3.39
N THR A 268 -11.14 9.22 -2.81
CA THR A 268 -11.53 8.60 -1.52
C THR A 268 -11.49 7.07 -1.61
N ALA A 269 -12.03 6.50 -2.69
CA ALA A 269 -12.01 5.06 -2.94
C ALA A 269 -10.57 4.50 -3.02
N ARG A 270 -9.66 5.28 -3.60
CA ARG A 270 -8.22 4.98 -3.67
C ARG A 270 -7.54 5.02 -2.30
N GLN A 271 -7.80 6.05 -1.50
CA GLN A 271 -7.26 6.16 -0.14
C GLN A 271 -7.75 5.02 0.77
N LEU A 272 -9.01 4.61 0.64
CA LEU A 272 -9.53 3.42 1.33
C LEU A 272 -8.82 2.15 0.88
N GLY A 273 -8.55 2.02 -0.43
CA GLY A 273 -7.78 0.92 -0.98
C GLY A 273 -6.40 0.82 -0.35
N PHE A 274 -5.64 1.92 -0.30
CA PHE A 274 -4.32 1.96 0.33
C PHE A 274 -4.34 1.50 1.78
N LEU A 275 -5.30 1.99 2.55
CA LEU A 275 -5.43 1.62 3.94
C LEU A 275 -5.74 0.13 4.13
N LEU A 276 -6.75 -0.37 3.42
CA LEU A 276 -7.14 -1.78 3.44
C LEU A 276 -5.96 -2.66 2.99
N GLY A 277 -5.20 -2.21 2.00
CA GLY A 277 -3.98 -2.86 1.53
C GLY A 277 -2.98 -3.08 2.65
N VAL A 278 -2.61 -2.02 3.38
CA VAL A 278 -1.67 -2.12 4.50
C VAL A 278 -2.24 -3.02 5.60
N ALA A 279 -3.49 -2.81 6.02
CA ALA A 279 -4.10 -3.59 7.11
C ALA A 279 -4.18 -5.10 6.79
N ILE A 280 -4.62 -5.46 5.58
CA ILE A 280 -4.74 -6.86 5.13
C ILE A 280 -3.35 -7.49 4.99
N LEU A 281 -2.39 -6.82 4.35
CA LEU A 281 -1.07 -7.40 4.15
C LEU A 281 -0.30 -7.54 5.47
N VAL A 282 -0.44 -6.59 6.40
CA VAL A 282 0.13 -6.71 7.76
C VAL A 282 -0.52 -7.85 8.52
N ALA A 283 -1.84 -8.01 8.45
CA ALA A 283 -2.54 -9.12 9.10
C ALA A 283 -2.09 -10.49 8.54
N VAL A 284 -1.97 -10.59 7.21
CA VAL A 284 -1.45 -11.80 6.55
C VAL A 284 -0.02 -12.07 6.96
N PHE A 285 0.85 -11.04 6.93
CA PHE A 285 2.24 -11.17 7.34
C PHE A 285 2.38 -11.60 8.81
N SER A 286 1.60 -10.99 9.71
CA SER A 286 1.56 -11.35 11.13
C SER A 286 1.21 -12.83 11.34
N ALA A 287 0.20 -13.34 10.63
CA ALA A 287 -0.19 -14.74 10.72
C ALA A 287 0.89 -15.69 10.15
N THR A 288 1.52 -15.33 9.03
CA THR A 288 2.51 -16.18 8.37
C THR A 288 3.85 -16.17 9.07
N VAL A 289 4.30 -15.01 9.57
CA VAL A 289 5.55 -14.88 10.32
C VAL A 289 5.47 -15.58 11.67
N HIS A 290 4.32 -15.52 12.36
CA HIS A 290 4.12 -16.27 13.61
C HIS A 290 4.28 -17.78 13.38
N THR A 291 3.72 -18.30 12.29
CA THR A 291 3.89 -19.72 11.91
C THR A 291 5.35 -20.02 11.57
N ALA A 292 6.01 -19.16 10.80
CA ALA A 292 7.42 -19.30 10.43
C ALA A 292 8.36 -19.28 11.65
N VAL A 293 8.08 -18.46 12.67
CA VAL A 293 8.86 -18.40 13.91
C VAL A 293 8.72 -19.69 14.71
N ILE A 294 7.50 -20.24 14.83
CA ILE A 294 7.28 -21.53 15.51
C ILE A 294 8.04 -22.64 14.79
N ASP A 295 7.96 -22.71 13.46
CA ASP A 295 8.67 -23.70 12.67
C ASP A 295 10.20 -23.53 12.80
N SER A 296 10.69 -22.28 12.80
CA SER A 296 12.11 -21.95 13.02
C SER A 296 12.61 -22.44 14.38
N ILE A 297 11.86 -22.15 15.46
CA ILE A 297 12.18 -22.59 16.82
C ILE A 297 12.22 -24.12 16.90
N SER A 298 11.23 -24.80 16.32
CA SER A 298 11.20 -26.28 16.34
C SER A 298 12.41 -26.91 15.63
N ARG A 299 12.88 -26.30 14.53
CA ARG A 299 14.09 -26.72 13.84
C ARG A 299 15.35 -26.35 14.63
N ALA A 300 15.35 -25.19 15.27
CA ALA A 300 16.44 -24.71 16.12
C ALA A 300 16.68 -25.64 17.30
N GLU A 301 15.62 -26.05 18.02
CA GLU A 301 15.69 -27.02 19.11
C GLU A 301 16.37 -28.33 18.65
N VAL A 302 16.01 -28.84 17.48
CA VAL A 302 16.64 -30.04 16.90
C VAL A 302 18.13 -29.83 16.59
N LEU A 303 18.53 -28.63 16.15
CA LEU A 303 19.94 -28.30 15.88
C LEU A 303 20.74 -28.16 17.18
N ILE A 304 20.16 -27.49 18.18
CA ILE A 304 20.75 -27.31 19.52
C ILE A 304 20.99 -28.67 20.18
N ASP A 305 19.99 -29.57 20.13
CA ASP A 305 20.08 -30.93 20.68
C ASP A 305 21.16 -31.78 20.00
N ARG A 306 21.35 -31.61 18.69
CA ARG A 306 22.35 -32.34 17.92
C ARG A 306 23.76 -31.77 18.07
N GLN A 307 23.89 -30.55 18.58
CA GLN A 307 25.18 -29.87 18.66
C GLN A 307 26.06 -30.48 19.76
N THR A 308 27.14 -31.11 19.33
CA THR A 308 28.17 -31.65 20.22
C THR A 308 29.19 -30.58 20.59
N GLY A 309 29.74 -30.64 21.80
CA GLY A 309 30.79 -29.71 22.25
C GLY A 309 30.27 -28.38 22.80
N LEU A 310 28.96 -28.25 22.97
CA LEU A 310 28.31 -27.16 23.68
C LEU A 310 27.92 -27.63 25.10
N SER A 311 28.27 -26.83 26.12
CA SER A 311 27.89 -27.10 27.52
C SER A 311 26.42 -26.77 27.79
N ASP A 312 25.88 -27.30 28.91
CA ASP A 312 24.47 -27.10 29.30
C ASP A 312 24.16 -25.64 29.68
N GLU A 313 25.17 -24.89 30.13
CA GLU A 313 25.04 -23.45 30.40
C GLU A 313 24.68 -22.69 29.11
N TRP A 314 25.41 -22.94 28.02
CA TRP A 314 25.17 -22.29 26.73
C TRP A 314 23.90 -22.76 26.05
N ARG A 315 23.51 -24.03 26.22
CA ARG A 315 22.19 -24.52 25.79
C ARG A 315 21.06 -23.74 26.47
N SER A 316 21.16 -23.53 27.78
CA SER A 316 20.15 -22.78 28.54
C SER A 316 19.98 -21.33 28.04
N TYR A 317 21.08 -20.66 27.66
CA TYR A 317 20.99 -19.33 27.05
C TYR A 317 20.32 -19.35 25.67
N LEU A 318 20.56 -20.38 24.86
CA LEU A 318 19.91 -20.53 23.56
C LEU A 318 18.41 -20.81 23.71
N ASP A 319 18.02 -21.65 24.68
CA ASP A 319 16.62 -21.93 24.97
C ASP A 319 15.86 -20.65 25.39
N LEU A 320 16.48 -19.82 26.25
CA LEU A 320 15.94 -18.51 26.61
C LEU A 320 15.81 -17.57 25.40
N ALA A 321 16.78 -17.58 24.50
CA ALA A 321 16.72 -16.78 23.27
C ALA A 321 15.60 -17.25 22.31
N MET A 322 15.36 -18.57 22.23
CA MET A 322 14.24 -19.12 21.45
C MET A 322 12.89 -18.76 22.08
N GLU A 323 12.80 -18.74 23.41
CA GLU A 323 11.60 -18.30 24.13
C GLU A 323 11.33 -16.81 23.90
N GLU A 324 12.37 -15.96 23.97
CA GLU A 324 12.25 -14.54 23.65
C GLU A 324 11.81 -14.32 22.20
N ALA A 325 12.41 -15.04 21.24
CA ALA A 325 12.04 -14.95 19.84
C ALA A 325 10.57 -15.32 19.57
N ARG A 326 9.98 -16.21 20.37
CA ARG A 326 8.56 -16.60 20.25
C ARG A 326 7.60 -15.44 20.53
N ASP A 327 8.00 -14.51 21.39
CA ASP A 327 7.16 -13.41 21.85
C ASP A 327 7.40 -12.08 21.09
N ILE A 328 8.35 -12.06 20.14
CA ILE A 328 8.64 -10.86 19.35
C ILE A 328 7.49 -10.55 18.38
N ASP A 329 6.93 -9.35 18.50
CA ASP A 329 5.96 -8.82 17.54
C ASP A 329 6.67 -8.29 16.28
N ALA A 330 6.77 -9.15 15.26
CA ALA A 330 7.30 -8.81 13.94
C ALA A 330 6.58 -7.63 13.26
N THR A 331 5.37 -7.27 13.68
CA THR A 331 4.61 -6.16 13.08
C THR A 331 4.96 -4.79 13.68
N ALA A 332 5.64 -4.77 14.83
CA ALA A 332 6.03 -3.54 15.52
C ALA A 332 7.11 -2.74 14.77
N GLY A 333 7.91 -3.40 13.92
CA GLY A 333 8.81 -2.71 13.00
C GLY A 333 9.99 -3.55 12.50
N ILE A 334 10.78 -2.92 11.63
CA ILE A 334 11.96 -3.53 10.99
C ILE A 334 12.99 -4.04 12.02
N GLY A 335 13.15 -3.33 13.15
CA GLY A 335 14.07 -3.73 14.21
C GLY A 335 13.70 -5.06 14.87
N GLU A 336 12.40 -5.30 15.09
CA GLU A 336 11.92 -6.55 15.66
C GLU A 336 12.06 -7.72 14.69
N ILE A 337 11.82 -7.49 13.39
CA ILE A 337 12.09 -8.51 12.35
C ILE A 337 13.59 -8.83 12.33
N ARG A 338 14.47 -7.84 12.46
CA ARG A 338 15.93 -8.09 12.50
C ARG A 338 16.32 -8.94 13.72
N ARG A 339 15.75 -8.67 14.89
CA ARG A 339 15.97 -9.48 16.11
C ARG A 339 15.50 -10.92 15.95
N LEU A 340 14.32 -11.12 15.36
CA LEU A 340 13.81 -12.46 15.04
C LEU A 340 14.76 -13.25 14.15
N VAL A 341 15.36 -12.57 13.19
CA VAL A 341 16.20 -13.15 12.15
C VAL A 341 17.63 -13.41 12.65
N HIS A 342 18.07 -12.70 13.68
CA HIS A 342 19.35 -12.88 14.37
C HIS A 342 19.14 -13.27 15.85
N PRO A 343 18.58 -14.46 16.13
CA PRO A 343 18.14 -14.84 17.47
C PRO A 343 19.29 -15.00 18.49
N VAL A 344 20.54 -15.07 18.02
CA VAL A 344 21.73 -15.33 18.84
C VAL A 344 22.51 -14.05 19.19
N GLU A 345 22.12 -12.89 18.64
CA GLU A 345 22.85 -11.63 18.81
C GLU A 345 22.89 -11.15 20.27
N GLY A 346 21.89 -11.52 21.08
CA GLY A 346 21.81 -11.22 22.52
C GLY A 346 22.43 -12.27 23.45
N VAL A 347 22.86 -13.42 22.92
CA VAL A 347 23.39 -14.53 23.73
C VAL A 347 24.83 -14.20 24.17
N PRO A 348 25.19 -14.39 25.46
CA PRO A 348 26.57 -14.12 25.89
C PRO A 348 27.57 -14.99 25.12
N VAL A 349 28.78 -14.46 24.89
CA VAL A 349 29.79 -15.16 24.08
C VAL A 349 30.72 -15.98 24.99
N PRO A 350 30.97 -17.26 24.69
CA PRO A 350 31.91 -18.08 25.44
C PRO A 350 33.34 -17.54 25.35
N PRO A 351 34.22 -17.88 26.31
CA PRO A 351 35.61 -17.44 26.29
C PRO A 351 36.29 -17.76 24.95
N VAL A 352 36.98 -16.78 24.38
CA VAL A 352 37.63 -16.90 23.07
C VAL A 352 38.62 -18.07 23.08
N GLY A 353 38.48 -18.99 22.12
CA GLY A 353 39.31 -20.20 22.00
C GLY A 353 38.80 -21.42 22.78
N SER A 354 37.67 -21.32 23.47
CA SER A 354 36.98 -22.48 24.06
C SER A 354 36.29 -23.35 22.99
N GLN A 355 36.06 -24.63 23.31
CA GLN A 355 35.27 -25.51 22.45
C GLN A 355 33.83 -24.99 22.29
N ASP A 356 33.25 -24.44 23.35
CA ASP A 356 31.93 -23.81 23.33
C ASP A 356 31.88 -22.64 22.34
N ALA A 357 32.92 -21.80 22.27
CA ALA A 357 32.95 -20.66 21.33
C ALA A 357 32.91 -21.12 19.86
N LEU A 358 33.62 -22.20 19.53
CA LEU A 358 33.60 -22.77 18.17
C LEU A 358 32.27 -23.47 17.87
N ALA A 359 31.73 -24.21 18.83
CA ALA A 359 30.44 -24.90 18.69
C ALA A 359 29.29 -23.90 18.56
N LEU A 360 29.28 -22.82 19.35
CA LEU A 360 28.27 -21.77 19.30
C LEU A 360 28.36 -20.99 17.99
N ALA A 361 29.56 -20.62 17.52
CA ALA A 361 29.71 -19.90 16.26
C ALA A 361 29.18 -20.71 15.06
N ALA A 362 29.50 -22.01 15.00
CA ALA A 362 28.99 -22.89 13.95
C ALA A 362 27.47 -23.08 14.03
N LEU A 363 26.92 -23.19 15.24
CA LEU A 363 25.47 -23.32 15.45
C LEU A 363 24.73 -22.02 15.13
N ALA A 364 25.28 -20.87 15.51
CA ALA A 364 24.67 -19.56 15.29
C ALA A 364 24.42 -19.30 13.81
N THR A 365 25.38 -19.62 12.93
CA THR A 365 25.19 -19.50 11.47
C THR A 365 24.06 -20.41 10.96
N GLN A 366 23.94 -21.63 11.50
CA GLN A 366 22.84 -22.54 11.11
C GLN A 366 21.48 -22.05 11.59
N LEU A 367 21.42 -21.53 12.81
CA LEU A 367 20.20 -20.95 13.39
C LEU A 367 19.75 -19.72 12.59
N GLU A 368 20.67 -18.80 12.31
CA GLU A 368 20.41 -17.63 11.47
C GLU A 368 19.85 -18.04 10.11
N ASP A 369 20.45 -19.01 9.42
CA ASP A 369 19.97 -19.47 8.11
C ASP A 369 18.57 -20.09 8.17
N VAL A 370 18.21 -20.79 9.25
CA VAL A 370 16.86 -21.33 9.46
C VAL A 370 15.84 -20.21 9.61
N PHE A 371 16.08 -19.26 10.53
CA PHE A 371 15.17 -18.15 10.78
C PHE A 371 15.05 -17.24 9.55
N LEU A 372 16.17 -16.90 8.91
CA LEU A 372 16.21 -16.10 7.68
C LEU A 372 15.36 -16.71 6.57
N LYS A 373 15.44 -18.04 6.40
CA LYS A 373 14.69 -18.74 5.35
C LYS A 373 13.20 -18.74 5.64
N GLU A 374 12.79 -19.18 6.82
CA GLU A 374 11.37 -19.29 7.18
C GLU A 374 10.70 -17.90 7.23
N VAL A 375 11.36 -16.89 7.78
CA VAL A 375 10.85 -15.52 7.81
C VAL A 375 10.77 -14.93 6.39
N ALA A 376 11.75 -15.19 5.52
CA ALA A 376 11.66 -14.76 4.11
C ALA A 376 10.50 -15.44 3.37
N GLU A 377 10.26 -16.73 3.61
CA GLU A 377 9.12 -17.46 3.05
C GLU A 377 7.78 -16.89 3.55
N ALA A 378 7.72 -16.34 4.77
CA ALA A 378 6.53 -15.68 5.30
C ALA A 378 6.09 -14.45 4.48
N PHE A 379 7.00 -13.77 3.77
CA PHE A 379 6.69 -12.64 2.87
C PHE A 379 6.04 -13.05 1.55
N TRP A 380 6.10 -14.33 1.17
CA TRP A 380 5.48 -14.84 -0.04
C TRP A 380 3.97 -14.56 -0.06
N TRP A 381 3.29 -14.81 1.07
CA TRP A 381 1.84 -14.66 1.21
C TRP A 381 1.34 -13.22 1.09
N PRO A 382 1.96 -12.20 1.73
CA PRO A 382 1.61 -10.81 1.49
C PRO A 382 1.68 -10.41 0.01
N PHE A 383 2.76 -10.75 -0.70
CA PHE A 383 2.89 -10.44 -2.13
C PHE A 383 1.86 -11.19 -2.98
N MET A 384 1.57 -12.45 -2.66
CA MET A 384 0.51 -13.22 -3.32
C MET A 384 -0.89 -12.65 -3.05
N THR A 385 -1.15 -12.21 -1.83
CA THR A 385 -2.42 -11.57 -1.46
C THR A 385 -2.62 -10.28 -2.25
N ALA A 386 -1.57 -9.46 -2.36
CA ALA A 386 -1.59 -8.29 -3.22
C ALA A 386 -1.77 -8.66 -4.70
N ALA A 387 -1.12 -9.72 -5.19
CA ALA A 387 -1.31 -10.20 -6.54
C ALA A 387 -2.76 -10.63 -6.80
N ILE A 388 -3.37 -11.38 -5.89
CA ILE A 388 -4.78 -11.78 -5.96
C ILE A 388 -5.67 -10.54 -5.98
N ALA A 389 -5.44 -9.56 -5.12
CA ALA A 389 -6.20 -8.30 -5.14
C ALA A 389 -6.07 -7.57 -6.48
N ALA A 390 -4.85 -7.46 -7.02
CA ALA A 390 -4.62 -6.87 -8.34
C ALA A 390 -5.36 -7.64 -9.44
N LEU A 391 -5.36 -8.97 -9.43
CA LEU A 391 -6.10 -9.79 -10.40
C LEU A 391 -7.62 -9.64 -10.24
N LEU A 392 -8.12 -9.61 -9.01
CA LEU A 392 -9.55 -9.41 -8.71
C LEU A 392 -10.05 -8.03 -9.18
N SER A 393 -9.17 -7.02 -9.23
CA SER A 393 -9.51 -5.70 -9.79
C SER A 393 -9.87 -5.74 -11.29
N ALA A 394 -9.55 -6.83 -12.00
CA ALA A 394 -9.99 -7.05 -13.38
C ALA A 394 -11.49 -7.39 -13.48
N LEU A 395 -12.12 -7.93 -12.43
CA LEU A 395 -13.54 -8.31 -12.46
C LEU A 395 -14.46 -7.09 -12.57
N PRO A 396 -14.34 -6.04 -11.73
CA PRO A 396 -15.14 -4.83 -11.89
C PRO A 396 -14.84 -4.08 -13.20
N CYS A 397 -13.65 -4.28 -13.81
CA CYS A 397 -13.32 -3.73 -15.12
C CYS A 397 -14.31 -4.17 -16.22
N VAL A 398 -15.00 -5.30 -16.06
CA VAL A 398 -16.04 -5.76 -17.00
C VAL A 398 -17.23 -4.79 -17.09
N LEU A 399 -17.50 -4.03 -16.02
CA LEU A 399 -18.58 -3.04 -15.94
C LEU A 399 -18.24 -1.73 -16.67
N LEU A 400 -16.97 -1.55 -17.08
CA LEU A 400 -16.51 -0.36 -17.79
C LEU A 400 -17.01 -0.37 -19.24
N GLN A 401 -17.04 0.82 -19.82
CA GLN A 401 -17.47 1.04 -21.19
C GLN A 401 -16.49 0.38 -22.17
N ARG A 402 -17.03 -0.24 -23.24
CA ARG A 402 -16.21 -0.83 -24.32
C ARG A 402 -15.59 0.24 -25.21
N ARG A 403 -16.26 1.38 -25.40
CA ARG A 403 -15.74 2.57 -26.09
C ARG A 403 -16.15 3.82 -25.33
N LEU A 404 -15.28 4.83 -25.28
CA LEU A 404 -15.56 6.10 -24.61
C LEU A 404 -16.75 6.87 -25.23
N HIS A 405 -17.04 6.65 -26.52
CA HIS A 405 -18.13 7.35 -27.23
C HIS A 405 -19.54 6.81 -26.94
N ASP A 406 -19.66 5.62 -26.34
CA ASP A 406 -20.97 5.00 -26.07
C ASP A 406 -21.72 5.73 -24.95
N SER A 407 -21.00 6.37 -24.01
CA SER A 407 -21.60 7.13 -22.91
C SER A 407 -22.03 8.54 -23.31
N THR A 408 -21.33 9.16 -24.26
CA THR A 408 -21.72 10.48 -24.81
C THR A 408 -23.06 10.41 -25.53
N ARG A 409 -23.34 9.31 -26.26
CA ARG A 409 -24.65 9.10 -26.91
C ARG A 409 -25.78 8.88 -25.91
N ALA A 410 -25.52 8.19 -24.80
CA ALA A 410 -26.51 7.95 -23.75
C ALA A 410 -26.86 9.23 -22.94
N LEU A 411 -25.90 10.16 -22.81
CA LEU A 411 -26.08 11.44 -22.11
C LEU A 411 -26.77 12.52 -22.97
N VAL A 412 -26.81 12.35 -24.30
CA VAL A 412 -27.36 13.32 -25.26
C VAL A 412 -28.73 12.88 -25.82
N ALA A 413 -29.24 11.71 -25.43
CA ALA A 413 -30.60 11.30 -25.83
C ALA A 413 -31.63 12.32 -25.29
N PRO A 414 -32.41 12.99 -26.17
CA PRO A 414 -33.43 13.92 -25.71
C PRO A 414 -34.46 13.17 -24.88
N ALA A 415 -34.84 13.74 -23.75
CA ALA A 415 -36.00 13.32 -22.98
C ALA A 415 -37.23 13.38 -23.90
N SER A 416 -37.56 12.25 -24.51
CA SER A 416 -38.73 12.10 -25.36
C SER A 416 -39.87 11.58 -24.50
N GLY A 417 -40.90 12.42 -24.36
CA GLY A 417 -42.26 12.02 -23.99
C GLY A 417 -42.60 12.15 -22.50
N THR A 418 -43.26 13.25 -22.14
CA THR A 418 -44.72 13.24 -21.97
C THR A 418 -45.23 14.66 -22.14
N ALA A 419 -46.11 14.83 -23.12
CA ALA A 419 -46.93 16.02 -23.35
C ALA A 419 -48.20 15.94 -22.50
#